data_AF-A0A7W7W8V9-F1
#
_entry.id   AF-A0A7W7W8V9-F1
#
_cell.length_a   1.000
_cell.length_b   1.000
_cell.length_c   1.000
_cell.angle_alpha   90.00
_cell.angle_beta   90.00
_cell.angle_gamma   90.00
#
_symmetry.space_group_name_H-M   'P 1'
#
loop_
_entity.id
_entity.type
_entity.pdbx_description
1 polymer ?
#
loop_
_entity_poly.entity_id
_entity_poly.type
_entity_poly.pdbx_seq_one_letter_code
_entity_poly.pdbx_strand_id
1 'polypeptide(L)'
;MTIVGEIDLYTAPGLQSEFARLLLETPATYVVIDMSKVEFCDSTGMNVLLSALKRLKERGGTLELVAPRPAVRKILQVTGLDSVFTVHEAMPGKLLTADPKG
;
A
#
# COMPACT_ATOMS: atom_id res chain seq x y z
N MET A 1 -3.50 7.65 1.50
CA MET A 1 -4.11 7.38 2.82
C MET A 1 -3.00 7.10 3.82
N THR A 2 -3.22 7.36 5.10
CA THR A 2 -2.23 7.07 6.17
C THR A 2 -2.74 5.93 7.02
N ILE A 3 -1.88 4.96 7.33
CA ILE A 3 -2.17 3.87 8.26
C ILE A 3 -1.37 4.09 9.54
N VAL A 4 -1.98 3.80 10.68
CA VAL A 4 -1.41 4.02 12.01
C VAL A 4 -1.55 2.74 12.84
N GLY A 5 -0.51 2.40 13.59
CA GLY A 5 -0.48 1.23 14.46
C GLY A 5 0.05 0.00 13.73
N GLU A 6 -0.60 -1.13 13.91
CA GLU A 6 -0.17 -2.43 13.37
C GLU A 6 -1.06 -2.85 12.20
N ILE A 7 -0.50 -3.65 11.29
CA ILE A 7 -1.25 -4.35 10.24
C ILE A 7 -1.04 -5.85 10.43
N ASP A 8 -2.00 -6.50 11.05
CA ASP A 8 -1.92 -7.86 11.55
C ASP A 8 -3.23 -8.63 11.32
N LEU A 9 -3.33 -9.85 11.82
CA LEU A 9 -4.54 -10.67 11.75
C LEU A 9 -5.82 -9.97 12.22
N TYR A 10 -5.73 -9.05 13.20
CA TYR A 10 -6.89 -8.39 13.79
C TYR A 10 -7.31 -7.13 13.02
N THR A 11 -6.34 -6.40 12.48
CA THR A 11 -6.56 -5.13 11.78
C THR A 11 -6.69 -5.30 10.26
N ALA A 12 -6.14 -6.38 9.69
CA ALA A 12 -6.17 -6.67 8.26
C ALA A 12 -7.60 -6.72 7.66
N PRO A 13 -8.63 -7.33 8.29
CA PRO A 13 -9.99 -7.33 7.74
C PRO A 13 -10.58 -5.91 7.61
N GLY A 14 -10.27 -5.04 8.57
CA GLY A 14 -10.67 -3.62 8.54
C GLY A 14 -10.00 -2.90 7.37
N LEU A 15 -8.68 -3.03 7.24
CA LEU A 15 -7.94 -2.43 6.13
C LEU A 15 -8.42 -2.92 4.76
N GLN A 16 -8.71 -4.21 4.64
CA GLN A 16 -9.26 -4.79 3.41
C GLN A 16 -10.62 -4.18 3.04
N SER A 17 -11.47 -3.95 4.04
CA SER A 17 -12.79 -3.33 3.85
C SER A 17 -12.65 -1.87 3.42
N GLU A 18 -11.69 -1.13 3.98
CA GLU A 18 -11.38 0.25 3.57
C GLU A 18 -10.88 0.33 2.12
N PHE A 19 -10.02 -0.60 1.68
CA PHE A 19 -9.63 -0.66 0.26
C PHE A 19 -10.81 -0.98 -0.65
N ALA A 20 -11.65 -1.94 -0.27
CA ALA A 20 -12.83 -2.28 -1.04
C ALA A 20 -13.77 -1.06 -1.18
N ARG A 21 -14.01 -0.34 -0.09
CA ARG A 21 -14.81 0.88 -0.08
C ARG A 21 -14.21 1.96 -0.98
N LEU A 22 -12.91 2.26 -0.81
CA LEU A 22 -12.21 3.26 -1.63
C LEU A 22 -12.33 2.97 -3.14
N LEU A 23 -12.14 1.71 -3.54
CA LEU A 23 -12.22 1.29 -4.93
C LEU A 23 -13.67 1.25 -5.48
N LEU A 24 -14.68 1.15 -4.62
CA LEU A 24 -16.08 1.21 -5.05
C LEU A 24 -16.56 2.65 -5.17
N GLU A 25 -16.17 3.51 -4.22
CA GLU A 25 -16.67 4.88 -4.11
C GLU A 25 -15.90 5.88 -4.99
N THR A 26 -14.73 5.49 -5.50
CA THR A 26 -13.88 6.39 -6.28
C THR A 26 -13.35 5.74 -7.55
N PRO A 27 -13.07 6.51 -8.61
CA PRO A 27 -12.34 6.05 -9.78
C PRO A 27 -10.81 6.03 -9.53
N ALA A 28 -10.36 5.92 -8.28
CA ALA A 28 -8.94 6.00 -7.95
C ALA A 28 -8.16 4.87 -8.63
N THR A 29 -7.18 5.27 -9.44
CA THR A 29 -6.18 4.38 -10.05
C THR A 29 -4.80 4.56 -9.42
N TYR A 30 -4.61 5.56 -8.56
CA TYR A 30 -3.35 5.80 -7.88
C TYR A 30 -3.56 5.96 -6.38
N VAL A 31 -2.99 5.05 -5.60
CA VAL A 31 -3.10 5.04 -4.14
C VAL A 31 -1.72 5.03 -3.53
N VAL A 32 -1.43 6.06 -2.73
CA VAL A 32 -0.21 6.12 -1.90
C VAL A 32 -0.57 5.83 -0.45
N ILE A 33 0.16 4.92 0.18
CA ILE A 33 0.00 4.57 1.59
C ILE A 33 1.18 5.11 2.39
N ASP A 34 0.90 6.07 3.25
CA ASP A 34 1.86 6.54 4.25
C ASP A 34 1.95 5.53 5.40
N MET A 35 3.14 4.92 5.49
CA MET A 35 3.51 3.90 6.46
C MET A 35 4.39 4.45 7.60
N SER A 36 4.55 5.78 7.69
CA SER A 36 5.41 6.42 8.71
C SER A 36 4.98 6.09 10.14
N LYS A 37 3.70 5.75 10.35
CA LYS A 37 3.11 5.38 11.63
C LYS A 37 2.74 3.90 11.74
N VAL A 38 3.19 3.06 10.80
CA VAL A 38 2.97 1.61 10.84
C VAL A 38 4.12 0.95 11.59
N GLU A 39 3.85 0.48 12.80
CA GLU A 39 4.85 -0.05 13.72
C GLU A 39 5.23 -1.49 13.38
N PHE A 40 4.27 -2.24 12.85
CA PHE A 40 4.40 -3.65 12.49
C PHE A 40 3.46 -4.01 11.34
N CYS A 41 3.87 -4.95 10.49
CA CYS A 41 3.06 -5.51 9.42
C CYS A 41 3.41 -7.00 9.25
N ASP A 42 2.47 -7.90 9.53
CA ASP A 42 2.67 -9.35 9.35
C ASP A 42 2.33 -9.83 7.93
N SER A 43 2.40 -11.14 7.71
CA SER A 43 2.05 -11.74 6.42
C SER A 43 0.59 -11.51 6.00
N THR A 44 -0.34 -11.40 6.96
CA THR A 44 -1.76 -11.10 6.71
C THR A 44 -1.89 -9.67 6.19
N GLY A 45 -1.25 -8.71 6.85
CA GLY A 45 -1.21 -7.32 6.42
C GLY A 45 -0.62 -7.15 5.03
N MET A 46 0.50 -7.82 4.75
CA MET A 46 1.15 -7.79 3.44
C MET A 46 0.25 -8.38 2.34
N ASN A 47 -0.51 -9.44 2.64
CA ASN A 47 -1.48 -10.02 1.71
C ASN A 47 -2.64 -9.06 1.40
N VAL A 48 -3.08 -8.25 2.36
CA VAL A 48 -4.08 -7.20 2.11
C VAL A 48 -3.54 -6.15 1.14
N LEU A 49 -2.31 -5.67 1.38
CA LEU A 49 -1.66 -4.69 0.49
C LEU A 49 -1.47 -5.24 -0.94
N LEU A 50 -1.06 -6.50 -1.06
CA LEU A 50 -0.92 -7.18 -2.35
C LEU A 50 -2.26 -7.32 -3.08
N SER A 51 -3.32 -7.65 -2.34
CA SER A 51 -4.67 -7.78 -2.90
C SER A 51 -5.19 -6.42 -3.39
N ALA A 52 -4.92 -5.35 -2.66
CA ALA A 52 -5.25 -3.99 -3.08
C ALA A 52 -4.47 -3.58 -4.33
N LEU A 53 -3.16 -3.84 -4.40
CA LEU A 53 -2.34 -3.58 -5.58
C LEU A 53 -2.85 -4.33 -6.82
N LYS A 54 -3.23 -5.61 -6.68
CA LYS A 54 -3.78 -6.40 -7.79
C LYS A 54 -5.07 -5.77 -8.34
N ARG A 55 -6.00 -5.40 -7.46
CA ARG A 55 -7.27 -4.76 -7.84
C ARG A 55 -7.07 -3.38 -8.51
N LEU A 56 -6.06 -2.63 -8.07
CA LEU A 56 -5.69 -1.37 -8.73
C LEU A 56 -5.10 -1.63 -10.11
N LYS A 57 -4.20 -2.62 -10.26
CA LYS A 57 -3.62 -3.00 -11.55
C LYS A 57 -4.67 -3.44 -12.57
N GLU A 58 -5.69 -4.17 -12.14
CA GLU A 58 -6.85 -4.54 -12.98
C GLU A 58 -7.60 -3.32 -13.55
N ARG A 59 -7.47 -2.16 -12.91
CA ARG A 59 -8.03 -0.87 -13.35
C ARG A 59 -7.01 0.03 -14.06
N GLY A 60 -5.84 -0.50 -14.42
CA GLY A 60 -4.74 0.29 -14.99
C GLY A 60 -4.02 1.18 -13.96
N GLY A 61 -4.20 0.91 -12.68
CA GLY A 61 -3.69 1.68 -11.57
C GLY A 61 -2.50 1.06 -10.84
N THR A 62 -2.04 1.73 -9.78
CA THR A 62 -0.95 1.27 -8.91
C THR A 62 -1.15 1.69 -7.45
N LEU A 63 -0.46 0.98 -6.56
CA LEU A 63 -0.38 1.24 -5.13
C LEU A 63 1.09 1.38 -4.73
N GLU A 64 1.42 2.50 -4.10
CA GLU A 64 2.77 2.80 -3.65
C GLU A 64 2.84 2.96 -2.14
N LEU A 65 3.96 2.55 -1.56
CA LEU A 65 4.22 2.64 -0.13
C LEU A 65 5.20 3.77 0.11
N VAL A 66 4.98 4.54 1.17
CA VAL A 66 5.88 5.65 1.51
C VAL A 66 6.20 5.69 2.99
N ALA A 67 7.43 6.06 3.28
CA ALA A 67 7.99 6.15 4.63
C ALA A 67 7.78 4.88 5.48
N PRO A 68 7.98 3.65 4.95
CA PRO A 68 7.90 2.46 5.81
C PRO A 68 8.98 2.53 6.90
N ARG A 69 8.57 2.30 8.15
CA ARG A 69 9.51 2.16 9.26
C ARG A 69 10.49 1.01 9.00
N PRO A 70 11.71 1.03 9.59
CA PRO A 70 12.75 0.04 9.30
C PRO A 70 12.31 -1.43 9.44
N ALA A 71 11.44 -1.74 10.41
CA ALA A 71 10.90 -3.09 10.59
C ALA A 71 10.06 -3.53 9.38
N VAL A 72 9.13 -2.70 8.93
CA VAL A 72 8.29 -2.97 7.75
C VAL A 72 9.15 -3.02 6.47
N ARG A 73 10.12 -2.10 6.33
CA ARG A 73 11.05 -2.11 5.19
C ARG A 73 11.85 -3.41 5.11
N LYS A 74 12.33 -3.91 6.25
CA LYS A 74 13.05 -5.19 6.31
C LYS A 74 12.15 -6.36 5.90
N ILE A 75 10.88 -6.36 6.30
CA ILE A 75 9.92 -7.40 5.89
C ILE A 75 9.71 -7.36 4.37
N LEU A 76 9.51 -6.17 3.80
CA LEU A 76 9.40 -6.00 2.33
C LEU A 76 10.62 -6.59 1.61
N GLN A 77 11.83 -6.30 2.07
CA GLN A 77 13.08 -6.79 1.48
C GLN A 77 13.26 -8.30 1.62
N VAL A 78 13.05 -8.86 2.82
CA VAL A 78 13.23 -10.30 3.08
C VAL A 78 12.20 -11.13 2.30
N THR A 79 11.01 -10.58 2.07
CA THR A 79 9.94 -11.25 1.31
C THR A 79 10.01 -10.95 -0.20
N GLY A 80 10.93 -10.09 -0.65
CA GLY A 80 11.05 -9.64 -2.04
C GLY A 80 9.90 -8.75 -2.51
N LEU A 81 9.04 -8.28 -1.59
CA LEU A 81 7.89 -7.44 -1.90
C LEU A 81 8.29 -5.99 -2.20
N ASP A 82 9.51 -5.57 -1.87
CA ASP A 82 10.11 -4.32 -2.34
C ASP A 82 10.31 -4.26 -3.86
N SER A 83 10.34 -5.41 -4.54
CA SER A 83 10.31 -5.48 -6.01
C SER A 83 8.89 -5.43 -6.61
N VAL A 84 7.87 -5.64 -5.78
CA VAL A 84 6.46 -5.68 -6.19
C VAL A 84 5.79 -4.32 -6.00
N PHE A 85 6.12 -3.64 -4.90
CA PHE A 85 5.65 -2.29 -4.60
C PHE A 85 6.69 -1.25 -4.99
N THR A 86 6.25 -0.10 -5.51
CA THR A 86 7.09 1.10 -5.47
C THR A 86 7.16 1.59 -4.03
N VAL A 87 8.37 1.70 -3.47
CA VAL A 87 8.59 2.12 -2.09
C VAL A 87 9.40 3.42 -2.06
N HIS A 88 8.84 4.47 -1.46
CA HIS A 88 9.46 5.77 -1.31
C HIS A 88 9.89 6.02 0.14
N GLU A 89 10.98 6.76 0.36
CA GLU A 89 11.45 7.09 1.72
C GLU A 89 10.63 8.20 2.38
N ALA A 90 10.06 9.11 1.59
CA ALA A 90 9.21 10.20 2.04
C ALA A 90 8.16 10.51 0.96
N MET A 91 7.07 11.19 1.35
CA MET A 91 6.00 11.58 0.42
C MET A 91 6.62 12.24 -0.82
N PRO A 92 6.40 11.71 -2.03
CA PRO A 92 6.95 12.33 -3.22
C PRO A 92 6.36 13.73 -3.36
N GLY A 93 7.22 14.76 -3.38
CA GLY A 93 6.84 16.18 -3.37
C GLY A 93 5.96 16.62 -4.56
N LYS A 94 5.84 15.75 -5.57
CA LYS A 94 4.74 15.72 -6.53
C LYS A 94 4.23 14.28 -6.54
N LEU A 95 2.94 14.06 -6.29
CA LEU A 95 2.28 12.87 -6.82
C LEU A 95 2.39 12.99 -8.34
N LEU A 96 3.43 12.41 -8.92
CA LEU A 96 3.45 12.14 -10.34
C LEU A 96 2.31 11.15 -10.54
N THR A 97 1.14 11.65 -10.94
CA THR A 97 0.15 10.81 -11.58
C THR A 97 0.89 10.17 -12.72
N ALA A 98 1.28 8.91 -12.57
CA ALA A 98 1.84 8.15 -13.67
C ALA A 98 0.84 8.32 -14.81
N ASP A 99 1.28 8.95 -15.89
CA ASP A 99 0.45 9.14 -17.08
C ASP A 99 -0.18 7.78 -17.38
N PRO A 100 -1.51 7.69 -17.53
CA PRO A 100 -2.13 6.46 -17.96
C PRO A 100 -1.49 6.18 -19.32
N LYS A 101 -0.62 5.16 -19.39
CA LYS A 101 0.01 4.78 -20.64
C LYS A 101 -1.11 4.58 -21.65
N GLY A 102 -1.11 5.43 -22.68
CA GLY A 102 -2.05 5.37 -23.80
C GLY A 102 -1.91 4.11 -24.61
#